data_AF-A0A3M1XKQ4-F1
#
_entry.id   AF-A0A3M1XKQ4-F1
#
_cell.length_a   1.000
_cell.length_b   1.000
_cell.length_c   1.000
_cell.angle_alpha   90.00
_cell.angle_beta   90.00
_cell.angle_gamma   90.00
#
_symmetry.space_group_name_H-M   'P 1'
#
loop_
_entity.id
_entity.type
_entity.pdbx_description
1 polymer ?
#
loop_
_entity_poly.entity_id
_entity_poly.type
_entity_poly.pdbx_seq_one_letter_code
_entity_poly.pdbx_strand_id
1 'polypeptide(L)'
;MTPEVIKRHMRLVVTILAFLPCTLFASDVPLSTGAVIHSPSVTGWSQIRAYWAGEQVEIHWQGIPGEETAYFAVERSTDGQSFELLGGFRCTEAMAQQAHFSFTDPQPHRTIAYRVKMVQHDGSITYSRVAFLTNPSPLLIYPNPVQDRLTLDLGTLDATDLTVSLYDMNGRLALEAKLDQLPGQPEAQLNLAQLPAGTYMLRLSDGQQVWHQRLLKP
;
A
#
# COMPACT_ATOMS: atom_id res chain seq x y z
N MET A 1 31.22 49.04 39.74
CA MET A 1 29.93 49.10 40.45
C MET A 1 28.84 48.76 39.44
N THR A 2 28.28 47.56 39.55
CA THR A 2 27.00 47.11 38.97
C THR A 2 25.82 47.75 39.74
N PRO A 3 24.52 47.62 39.34
CA PRO A 3 23.88 47.16 38.08
C PRO A 3 22.62 48.00 37.66
N GLU A 4 21.81 47.46 36.72
CA GLU A 4 20.34 47.65 36.54
C GLU A 4 19.84 48.84 35.67
N VAL A 5 18.80 48.80 34.82
CA VAL A 5 17.66 47.89 34.56
C VAL A 5 17.03 48.19 33.16
N ILE A 6 16.75 47.13 32.39
CA ILE A 6 15.55 46.77 31.58
C ILE A 6 14.72 47.86 30.85
N LYS A 7 14.51 47.69 29.52
CA LYS A 7 13.19 47.58 28.81
C LYS A 7 13.42 47.43 27.28
N ARG A 8 13.20 46.27 26.65
CA ARG A 8 11.95 45.58 26.19
C ARG A 8 11.46 46.07 24.80
N HIS A 9 11.15 45.08 23.94
CA HIS A 9 10.51 45.12 22.59
C HIS A 9 11.51 45.29 21.44
N MET A 10 11.51 44.53 20.34
CA MET A 10 10.50 43.67 19.73
C MET A 10 11.21 42.67 18.81
N ARG A 11 10.84 41.39 18.86
CA ARG A 11 11.36 40.32 18.00
C ARG A 11 10.85 40.49 16.56
N LEU A 12 11.74 40.41 15.58
CA LEU A 12 11.41 39.78 14.30
C LEU A 12 12.50 38.75 13.99
N VAL A 13 12.32 37.57 14.56
CA VAL A 13 13.15 36.40 14.27
C VAL A 13 12.44 35.65 13.15
N VAL A 14 12.92 35.83 11.93
CA VAL A 14 12.70 34.86 10.85
C VAL A 14 13.55 33.64 11.23
N THR A 15 12.93 32.60 11.75
CA THR A 15 13.59 31.30 11.93
C THR A 15 12.77 30.24 11.23
N ILE A 16 13.41 29.73 10.18
CA ILE A 16 13.14 28.48 9.49
C ILE A 16 12.87 27.41 10.56
N LEU A 17 11.62 26.94 10.65
CA LEU A 17 11.28 25.82 11.53
C LEU A 17 11.41 24.54 10.71
N ALA A 18 12.47 23.83 11.05
CA ALA A 18 12.87 22.55 10.50
C ALA A 18 11.74 21.53 10.56
N PHE A 19 11.61 20.77 9.47
CA PHE A 19 10.95 19.46 9.45
C PHE A 19 11.66 18.56 10.47
N LEU A 20 11.00 18.28 11.60
CA LEU A 20 11.40 17.17 12.46
C LEU A 20 10.72 15.90 11.94
N PRO A 21 11.45 14.79 11.79
CA PRO A 21 10.90 13.57 11.24
C PRO A 21 9.94 12.94 12.27
N CYS A 22 8.75 12.60 11.79
CA CYS A 22 7.79 11.74 12.47
C CYS A 22 8.52 10.48 12.96
N THR A 23 8.54 10.24 14.27
CA THR A 23 9.09 8.99 14.81
C THR A 23 8.13 7.85 14.51
N LEU A 24 8.45 7.13 13.43
CA LEU A 24 7.89 5.83 13.10
C LEU A 24 8.28 4.85 14.20
N PHE A 25 7.31 4.18 14.81
CA PHE A 25 7.57 3.05 15.70
C PHE A 25 7.18 1.75 15.00
N ALA A 26 8.09 0.77 15.05
CA ALA A 26 7.80 -0.62 14.71
C ALA A 26 7.53 -1.40 16.01
N SER A 27 6.47 -2.22 15.95
CA SER A 27 6.02 -3.27 16.88
C SER A 27 6.61 -3.31 18.30
N ASP A 28 5.76 -3.05 19.30
CA ASP A 28 5.56 -3.90 20.49
C ASP A 28 4.40 -3.34 21.34
N VAL A 29 3.18 -3.89 21.18
CA VAL A 29 2.06 -3.63 22.09
C VAL A 29 1.31 -4.93 22.36
N PRO A 30 1.16 -5.37 23.62
CA PRO A 30 0.39 -6.57 23.93
C PRO A 30 -1.12 -6.33 23.82
N LEU A 31 -1.84 -7.33 23.32
CA LEU A 31 -3.29 -7.39 23.23
C LEU A 31 -3.90 -7.53 24.65
N SER A 32 -4.75 -6.58 25.06
CA SER A 32 -5.67 -6.78 26.20
C SER A 32 -7.13 -6.79 25.72
N THR A 33 -7.84 -7.84 26.10
CA THR A 33 -9.25 -8.12 25.78
C THR A 33 -10.21 -7.24 26.59
N GLY A 34 -11.21 -6.62 25.95
CA GLY A 34 -12.47 -6.26 26.64
C GLY A 34 -13.24 -5.02 26.16
N ALA A 35 -14.50 -5.28 25.80
CA ALA A 35 -15.69 -4.41 25.70
C ALA A 35 -15.90 -3.51 24.46
N VAL A 36 -17.03 -3.78 23.78
CA VAL A 36 -17.66 -2.96 22.72
C VAL A 36 -18.80 -2.15 23.34
N ILE A 37 -18.83 -0.84 23.08
CA ILE A 37 -20.02 0.01 23.28
C ILE A 37 -20.16 0.94 22.06
N HIS A 38 -21.37 1.04 21.50
CA HIS A 38 -21.70 1.89 20.33
C HIS A 38 -22.14 3.32 20.71
N SER A 39 -21.94 4.22 19.73
CA SER A 39 -21.85 5.71 19.68
C SER A 39 -23.08 6.56 20.07
N PRO A 40 -22.97 7.90 20.28
CA PRO A 40 -22.88 8.84 19.13
C PRO A 40 -22.05 10.13 19.33
N SER A 41 -21.17 10.42 18.36
CA SER A 41 -21.03 11.71 17.63
C SER A 41 -19.75 11.66 16.79
N VAL A 42 -19.91 11.67 15.47
CA VAL A 42 -18.80 11.61 14.51
C VAL A 42 -18.07 12.96 14.50
N THR A 43 -16.87 12.99 15.04
CA THR A 43 -15.90 14.04 14.74
C THR A 43 -14.79 13.44 13.87
N GLY A 44 -14.90 13.68 12.56
CA GLY A 44 -13.74 14.05 11.76
C GLY A 44 -12.95 12.99 10.98
N TRP A 45 -13.53 11.86 10.57
CA TRP A 45 -12.95 11.14 9.42
C TRP A 45 -13.57 11.70 8.14
N SER A 46 -12.87 12.59 7.44
CA SER A 46 -13.38 13.05 6.14
C SER A 46 -13.09 12.04 5.05
N GLN A 47 -11.84 11.60 4.81
CA GLN A 47 -11.55 10.56 3.80
C GLN A 47 -10.22 9.84 4.07
N ILE A 48 -10.22 8.51 3.94
CA ILE A 48 -9.01 7.72 3.68
C ILE A 48 -8.93 7.46 2.17
N ARG A 49 -7.74 7.58 1.60
CA ARG A 49 -7.42 7.23 0.22
C ARG A 49 -6.11 6.48 0.22
N ALA A 50 -5.99 5.50 -0.65
CA ALA A 50 -4.73 4.81 -0.88
C ALA A 50 -4.53 4.72 -2.39
N TYR A 51 -3.28 4.81 -2.85
CA TYR A 51 -2.93 4.69 -4.26
C TYR A 51 -1.51 4.15 -4.44
N TRP A 52 -1.28 3.50 -5.58
CA TRP A 52 0.03 3.00 -5.97
C TRP A 52 0.96 4.15 -6.34
N ALA A 53 2.18 4.12 -5.80
CA ALA A 53 3.28 5.03 -6.08
C ALA A 53 4.53 4.18 -6.42
N GLY A 54 4.66 3.78 -7.68
CA GLY A 54 5.65 2.79 -8.10
C GLY A 54 5.32 1.41 -7.54
N GLU A 55 6.27 0.80 -6.82
CA GLU A 55 6.12 -0.51 -6.17
C GLU A 55 5.53 -0.41 -4.75
N GLN A 56 5.25 0.81 -4.27
CA GLN A 56 4.76 1.09 -2.94
C GLN A 56 3.31 1.57 -2.98
N VAL A 57 2.63 1.55 -1.83
CA VAL A 57 1.33 2.20 -1.68
C VAL A 57 1.46 3.37 -0.72
N GLU A 58 0.97 4.53 -1.14
CA GLU A 58 0.78 5.65 -0.24
C GLU A 58 -0.67 5.70 0.27
N ILE A 59 -0.80 5.74 1.58
CA ILE A 59 -2.06 5.85 2.31
C ILE A 59 -2.15 7.26 2.87
N HIS A 60 -3.21 7.98 2.51
CA HIS A 60 -3.47 9.35 2.89
C HIS A 60 -4.81 9.43 3.61
N TRP A 61 -4.86 10.12 4.74
CA TRP A 61 -6.12 10.36 5.43
C TRP A 61 -6.17 11.73 6.06
N GLN A 62 -7.42 12.14 6.33
CA GLN A 62 -7.71 13.31 7.12
C GLN A 62 -8.33 12.90 8.45
N GLY A 63 -7.78 13.45 9.53
CA GLY A 63 -8.27 13.29 10.89
C GLY A 63 -7.81 14.48 11.72
N ILE A 64 -8.64 14.96 12.64
CA ILE A 64 -8.22 15.99 13.60
C ILE A 64 -7.99 15.26 14.92
N PRO A 65 -6.74 15.04 15.35
CA PRO A 65 -6.50 14.46 16.66
C PRO A 65 -7.00 15.43 17.73
N GLY A 66 -7.92 14.94 18.58
CA GLY A 66 -8.30 15.63 19.81
C GLY A 66 -7.23 15.45 20.89
N GLU A 67 -7.35 16.20 22.00
CA GLU A 67 -6.43 16.11 23.15
C GLU A 67 -6.31 14.68 23.71
N GLU A 68 -7.39 13.90 23.64
CA GLU A 68 -7.40 12.51 24.10
C GLU A 68 -6.81 11.52 23.10
N THR A 69 -6.42 11.95 21.90
CA THR A 69 -5.91 11.05 20.87
C THR A 69 -4.47 10.66 21.19
N ALA A 70 -4.22 9.38 21.49
CA ALA A 70 -2.89 8.90 21.81
C ALA A 70 -2.07 8.61 20.53
N TYR A 71 -2.65 7.89 19.56
CA TYR A 71 -1.97 7.56 18.31
C TYR A 71 -2.91 7.15 17.19
N PHE A 72 -2.37 7.18 15.97
CA PHE A 72 -2.94 6.51 14.80
C PHE A 72 -2.09 5.30 14.44
N ALA A 73 -2.75 4.22 14.06
CA ALA A 73 -2.16 2.99 13.53
C ALA A 73 -2.73 2.71 12.14
N VAL A 74 -1.87 2.41 11.18
CA VAL A 74 -2.23 1.96 9.84
C VAL A 74 -2.20 0.45 9.83
N GLU A 75 -3.32 -0.14 9.42
CA GLU A 75 -3.48 -1.58 9.35
C GLU A 75 -3.79 -2.01 7.91
N ARG A 76 -3.27 -3.19 7.55
CA ARG A 76 -3.38 -3.80 6.22
C ARG A 76 -4.11 -5.12 6.32
N SER A 77 -4.90 -5.45 5.30
CA SER A 77 -5.54 -6.75 5.14
C SER A 77 -5.38 -7.26 3.72
N THR A 78 -5.13 -8.56 3.58
CA THR A 78 -5.04 -9.27 2.30
C THR A 78 -6.28 -10.09 1.98
N ASP A 79 -7.15 -10.33 2.97
CA ASP A 79 -8.38 -11.13 2.90
C ASP A 79 -9.66 -10.29 3.11
N GLY A 80 -9.51 -8.99 3.40
CA GLY A 80 -10.59 -8.06 3.74
C GLY A 80 -11.21 -8.28 5.13
N GLN A 81 -10.74 -9.25 5.91
CA GLN A 81 -11.30 -9.66 7.21
C GLN A 81 -10.31 -9.47 8.35
N SER A 82 -9.08 -9.96 8.16
CA SER A 82 -7.99 -9.92 9.12
C SER A 82 -7.06 -8.76 8.80
N PHE A 83 -6.82 -7.90 9.79
CA PHE A 83 -5.98 -6.70 9.62
C PHE A 83 -4.73 -6.80 10.49
N GLU A 84 -3.55 -6.72 9.89
CA GLU A 84 -2.26 -6.65 10.54
C GLU A 84 -1.77 -5.20 10.68
N LEU A 85 -1.00 -4.92 11.73
CA LEU A 85 -0.41 -3.59 11.96
C LEU A 85 0.81 -3.38 11.06
N LEU A 86 0.80 -2.31 10.27
CA LEU A 86 1.98 -1.88 9.49
C LEU A 86 2.86 -0.89 10.26
N GLY A 87 2.23 -0.01 11.04
CA GLY A 87 2.92 1.06 11.73
C GLY A 87 1.96 2.19 12.07
N GLY A 88 2.49 3.33 12.47
CA GLY A 88 1.68 4.46 12.88
C GLY A 88 2.51 5.57 13.49
N PHE A 89 1.83 6.53 14.09
CA PHE A 89 2.48 7.65 14.76
C PHE A 89 1.71 8.03 16.02
N ARG A 90 2.47 8.42 17.05
CA ARG A 90 1.92 9.00 18.27
C ARG A 90 1.52 10.43 18.00
N CYS A 91 0.34 10.81 18.47
CA CYS A 91 -0.09 12.19 18.41
C CYS A 91 0.70 13.00 19.44
N THR A 92 1.05 14.21 19.07
CA THR A 92 1.67 15.21 19.95
C THR A 92 0.84 16.49 19.88
N GLU A 93 0.99 17.37 20.86
CA GLU A 93 0.29 18.66 20.88
C GLU A 93 0.54 19.48 19.60
N ALA A 94 1.73 19.36 18.99
CA ALA A 94 2.07 20.03 17.74
C ALA A 94 1.21 19.55 16.55
N MET A 95 0.68 18.33 16.62
CA MET A 95 -0.14 17.71 15.57
C MET A 95 -1.62 18.04 15.72
N ALA A 96 -2.05 18.73 16.79
CA ALA A 96 -3.43 19.17 16.98
C ALA A 96 -3.93 20.11 15.86
N GLN A 97 -3.00 20.78 15.15
CA GLN A 97 -3.29 21.62 13.99
C GLN A 97 -3.11 20.89 12.65
N GLN A 98 -2.61 19.66 12.65
CA GLN A 98 -2.38 18.87 11.45
C GLN A 98 -3.62 18.01 11.15
N ALA A 99 -4.29 18.31 10.04
CA ALA A 99 -5.48 17.58 9.61
C ALA A 99 -5.20 16.50 8.54
N HIS A 100 -3.98 16.41 8.03
CA HIS A 100 -3.61 15.54 6.92
C HIS A 100 -2.41 14.68 7.29
N PHE A 101 -2.54 13.38 7.08
CA PHE A 101 -1.51 12.41 7.41
C PHE A 101 -1.31 11.45 6.24
N SER A 102 -0.10 10.93 6.17
CA SER A 102 0.29 9.93 5.18
C SER A 102 1.14 8.85 5.80
N PHE A 103 1.07 7.66 5.21
CA PHE A 103 1.90 6.50 5.53
C PHE A 103 2.22 5.76 4.24
N THR A 104 3.41 5.17 4.17
CA THR A 104 3.86 4.40 3.00
C THR A 104 3.99 2.94 3.38
N ASP A 105 3.28 2.06 2.67
CA ASP A 105 3.57 0.62 2.66
C ASP A 105 4.64 0.36 1.59
N PRO A 106 5.88 0.04 1.97
CA PRO A 106 6.97 -0.18 1.01
C PRO A 106 6.90 -1.56 0.32
N GLN A 107 6.11 -2.50 0.85
CA GLN A 107 6.00 -3.87 0.34
C GLN A 107 4.53 -4.33 0.32
N PRO A 108 3.67 -3.66 -0.46
CA PRO A 108 2.25 -3.95 -0.53
C PRO A 108 1.96 -5.25 -1.29
N HIS A 109 0.96 -5.99 -0.82
CA HIS A 109 0.44 -7.18 -1.51
C HIS A 109 -0.48 -6.80 -2.68
N ARG A 110 -0.76 -7.77 -3.57
CA ARG A 110 -1.54 -7.55 -4.82
C ARG A 110 -3.02 -7.18 -4.57
N THR A 111 -3.68 -7.84 -3.63
CA THR A 111 -5.03 -7.46 -3.19
C THR A 111 -4.92 -6.97 -1.77
N ILE A 112 -5.30 -5.71 -1.55
CA ILE A 112 -4.94 -5.06 -0.31
C ILE A 112 -6.01 -4.06 0.13
N ALA A 113 -6.35 -4.14 1.40
CA ALA A 113 -7.26 -3.24 2.07
C ALA A 113 -6.51 -2.54 3.19
N TYR A 114 -6.68 -1.24 3.29
CA TYR A 114 -6.09 -0.44 4.36
C TYR A 114 -7.17 0.20 5.21
N ARG A 115 -6.91 0.30 6.50
CA ARG A 115 -7.69 1.14 7.41
C ARG A 115 -6.76 1.84 8.37
N VAL A 116 -7.23 2.96 8.90
CA VAL A 116 -6.56 3.66 10.00
C VAL A 116 -7.36 3.43 11.27
N LYS A 117 -6.65 3.07 12.32
CA LYS A 117 -7.14 2.91 13.68
C LYS A 117 -6.67 4.10 14.51
N MET A 118 -7.59 4.86 15.06
CA MET A 118 -7.31 5.90 16.04
C MET A 118 -7.52 5.32 17.44
N VAL A 119 -6.56 5.54 18.32
CA VAL A 119 -6.60 5.07 19.71
C VAL A 119 -6.46 6.26 20.64
N GLN A 120 -7.39 6.35 21.60
CA GLN A 120 -7.38 7.38 22.63
C GLN A 120 -6.58 6.93 23.87
N HIS A 121 -6.25 7.87 24.76
CA HIS A 121 -5.50 7.60 25.99
C HIS A 121 -6.22 6.64 26.95
N ASP A 122 -7.55 6.61 26.91
CA ASP A 122 -8.39 5.68 27.67
C ASP A 122 -8.49 4.27 27.03
N GLY A 123 -7.88 4.07 25.87
CA GLY A 123 -7.93 2.83 25.10
C GLY A 123 -9.11 2.73 24.12
N SER A 124 -9.98 3.75 24.04
CA SER A 124 -11.08 3.79 23.08
C SER A 124 -10.55 3.78 21.64
N ILE A 125 -11.19 2.99 20.78
CA ILE A 125 -10.77 2.77 19.40
C ILE A 125 -11.82 3.27 18.43
N THR A 126 -11.39 3.97 17.39
CA THR A 126 -12.23 4.30 16.22
C THR A 126 -11.50 3.94 14.94
N TYR A 127 -12.19 3.24 14.03
CA TYR A 127 -11.65 2.90 12.71
C TYR A 127 -12.15 3.87 11.64
N SER A 128 -11.29 4.14 10.66
CA SER A 128 -11.71 4.74 9.40
C SER A 128 -12.60 3.78 8.59
N ARG A 129 -13.13 4.29 7.47
CA ARG A 129 -13.57 3.41 6.38
C ARG A 129 -12.38 2.58 5.86
N VAL A 130 -12.66 1.49 5.15
CA VAL A 130 -11.62 0.69 4.52
C VAL A 130 -11.34 1.24 3.11
N ALA A 131 -10.08 1.52 2.82
CA ALA A 131 -9.59 1.84 1.48
C ALA A 131 -9.15 0.55 0.79
N PHE A 132 -9.92 0.11 -0.20
CA PHE A 132 -9.56 -1.04 -1.01
C PHE A 132 -8.71 -0.61 -2.19
N LEU A 133 -7.61 -1.33 -2.39
CA LEU A 133 -6.76 -1.24 -3.56
C LEU A 133 -6.66 -2.64 -4.15
N THR A 134 -7.12 -2.76 -5.39
CA THR A 134 -6.62 -3.82 -6.25
C THR A 134 -5.34 -3.28 -6.86
N ASN A 135 -4.25 -4.03 -6.77
CA ASN A 135 -3.06 -3.67 -7.51
C ASN A 135 -3.40 -3.62 -9.00
N PRO A 136 -3.28 -2.46 -9.68
CA PRO A 136 -3.37 -2.42 -11.12
C PRO A 136 -2.12 -3.02 -11.78
N SER A 137 -1.08 -3.39 -11.00
CA SER A 137 0.25 -3.67 -11.53
C SER A 137 0.26 -4.88 -12.48
N PRO A 138 0.91 -4.71 -13.64
CA PRO A 138 1.02 -5.72 -14.66
C PRO A 138 1.74 -6.92 -14.09
N LEU A 139 1.26 -8.10 -14.45
CA LEU A 139 2.13 -9.26 -14.60
C LEU A 139 3.51 -8.81 -15.12
N LEU A 140 4.54 -8.95 -14.31
CA LEU A 140 5.89 -8.58 -14.69
C LEU A 140 6.43 -9.69 -15.60
N ILE A 141 6.88 -9.31 -16.78
CA ILE A 141 7.46 -10.25 -17.74
C ILE A 141 8.82 -9.75 -18.19
N TYR A 142 9.79 -10.65 -18.25
CA TYR A 142 11.14 -10.31 -18.69
C TYR A 142 11.88 -11.52 -19.27
N PRO A 143 12.84 -11.31 -20.16
CA PRO A 143 13.15 -10.04 -20.80
C PRO A 143 12.07 -9.63 -21.81
N ASN A 144 11.94 -8.33 -22.03
CA ASN A 144 11.13 -7.76 -23.12
C ASN A 144 11.94 -6.62 -23.76
N PRO A 145 12.49 -6.78 -24.98
CA PRO A 145 12.22 -7.84 -25.95
C PRO A 145 12.70 -9.24 -25.55
N VAL A 146 11.96 -10.28 -25.95
CA VAL A 146 12.27 -11.68 -25.66
C VAL A 146 12.79 -12.40 -26.90
N GLN A 147 13.82 -13.24 -26.75
CA GLN A 147 14.22 -14.19 -27.78
C GLN A 147 13.48 -15.51 -27.58
N ASP A 148 13.99 -16.40 -26.74
CA ASP A 148 13.46 -17.77 -26.66
C ASP A 148 12.72 -18.07 -25.36
N ARG A 149 13.07 -17.41 -24.26
CA ARG A 149 12.49 -17.69 -22.95
C ARG A 149 11.99 -16.42 -22.29
N LEU A 150 10.73 -16.45 -21.88
CA LEU A 150 10.09 -15.40 -21.11
C LEU A 150 9.90 -15.89 -19.67
N THR A 151 10.34 -15.10 -18.71
CA THR A 151 10.00 -15.26 -17.30
C THR A 151 8.78 -14.41 -16.99
N LEU A 152 7.81 -15.02 -16.31
CA LEU A 152 6.66 -14.38 -15.70
C LEU A 152 6.91 -14.36 -14.20
N ASP A 153 7.01 -13.18 -13.62
CA ASP A 153 7.04 -13.01 -12.18
C ASP A 153 5.60 -12.88 -11.66
N LEU A 154 5.18 -13.96 -11.04
CA LEU A 154 3.87 -14.16 -10.44
C LEU A 154 3.86 -13.62 -9.00
N GLY A 155 5.02 -13.39 -8.38
CA GLY A 155 5.15 -12.87 -7.04
C GLY A 155 4.44 -13.76 -6.03
N THR A 156 3.46 -13.21 -5.31
CA THR A 156 2.64 -13.92 -4.31
C THR A 156 1.31 -14.44 -4.88
N LEU A 157 1.22 -14.65 -6.19
CA LEU A 157 -0.02 -15.16 -6.80
C LEU A 157 -0.22 -16.63 -6.40
N ASP A 158 -1.06 -16.87 -5.40
CA ASP A 158 -1.39 -18.20 -4.88
C ASP A 158 -2.55 -18.80 -5.67
N ALA A 159 -2.31 -19.06 -6.95
CA ALA A 159 -3.28 -19.62 -7.88
C ALA A 159 -2.77 -20.92 -8.48
N THR A 160 -3.59 -21.97 -8.42
CA THR A 160 -3.23 -23.33 -8.85
C THR A 160 -3.65 -23.65 -10.29
N ASP A 161 -4.47 -22.82 -10.93
CA ASP A 161 -4.93 -23.02 -12.31
C ASP A 161 -4.67 -21.75 -13.16
N LEU A 162 -3.39 -21.49 -13.41
CA LEU A 162 -2.96 -20.36 -14.23
C LEU A 162 -2.86 -20.77 -15.69
N THR A 163 -3.53 -20.02 -16.56
CA THR A 163 -3.44 -20.16 -18.01
C THR A 163 -2.81 -18.92 -18.62
N VAL A 164 -1.73 -19.10 -19.38
CA VAL A 164 -1.14 -18.07 -20.24
C VAL A 164 -1.56 -18.29 -21.68
N SER A 165 -2.01 -17.22 -22.33
CA SER A 165 -2.26 -17.16 -23.76
C SER A 165 -1.48 -15.97 -24.36
N LEU A 166 -0.96 -16.13 -25.57
CA LEU A 166 -0.33 -15.07 -26.36
C LEU A 166 -1.12 -14.87 -27.64
N TYR A 167 -1.53 -13.64 -27.92
CA TYR A 167 -2.25 -13.26 -29.13
C TYR A 167 -1.38 -12.34 -29.98
N ASP A 168 -1.37 -12.53 -31.30
CA ASP A 168 -0.78 -11.55 -32.21
C ASP A 168 -1.66 -10.28 -32.31
N MET A 169 -1.18 -9.24 -33.00
CA MET A 169 -1.91 -7.98 -33.14
C MET A 169 -3.20 -8.08 -33.97
N ASN A 170 -3.42 -9.21 -34.66
CA ASN A 170 -4.68 -9.50 -35.34
C ASN A 170 -5.65 -10.29 -34.45
N GLY A 171 -5.29 -10.55 -33.18
CA GLY A 171 -6.10 -11.30 -32.23
C GLY A 171 -6.02 -12.82 -32.39
N ARG A 172 -5.13 -13.34 -33.24
CA ARG A 172 -4.96 -14.79 -33.42
C ARG A 172 -4.13 -15.35 -32.26
N LEU A 173 -4.63 -16.43 -31.65
CA LEU A 173 -3.92 -17.17 -30.60
C LEU A 173 -2.65 -17.80 -31.20
N ALA A 174 -1.51 -17.41 -30.66
CA ALA A 174 -0.19 -17.86 -31.09
C ALA A 174 0.39 -18.94 -30.16
N LEU A 175 0.10 -18.85 -28.85
CA LEU A 175 0.50 -19.84 -27.85
C LEU A 175 -0.52 -19.85 -26.72
N GLU A 176 -0.79 -21.04 -26.19
CA GLU A 176 -1.52 -21.21 -24.93
C GLU A 176 -0.83 -22.29 -24.10
N ALA A 177 -0.65 -22.04 -22.81
CA ALA A 177 -0.04 -22.96 -21.88
C ALA A 177 -0.70 -22.83 -20.50
N LYS A 178 -0.95 -23.97 -19.86
CA LYS A 178 -1.21 -24.01 -18.42
C LYS A 178 0.13 -23.97 -17.69
N LEU A 179 0.22 -23.17 -16.64
CA LEU A 179 1.40 -23.11 -15.79
C LEU A 179 1.23 -24.15 -14.69
N ASP A 180 2.07 -25.18 -14.70
CA ASP A 180 2.17 -26.16 -13.61
C ASP A 180 2.91 -25.51 -12.43
N GLN A 181 2.23 -24.61 -11.73
CA GLN A 181 2.77 -23.87 -10.60
C GLN A 181 2.59 -24.65 -9.29
N LEU A 182 3.70 -24.86 -8.59
CA LEU A 182 3.67 -25.33 -7.21
C LEU A 182 3.49 -24.11 -6.29
N PRO A 183 2.70 -24.22 -5.20
CA PRO A 183 2.59 -23.16 -4.20
C PRO A 183 3.97 -22.66 -3.76
N GLY A 184 4.19 -21.35 -3.80
CA GLY A 184 5.46 -20.71 -3.41
C GLY A 184 6.52 -20.59 -4.51
N GLN A 185 6.22 -20.90 -5.77
CA GLN A 185 7.10 -20.57 -6.89
C GLN A 185 6.79 -19.17 -7.45
N PRO A 186 7.63 -18.14 -7.20
CA PRO A 186 7.33 -16.78 -7.61
C PRO A 186 7.43 -16.57 -9.13
N GLU A 187 8.01 -17.51 -9.87
CA GLU A 187 8.31 -17.36 -11.29
C GLU A 187 7.85 -18.57 -12.11
N ALA A 188 7.39 -18.30 -13.33
CA ALA A 188 7.15 -19.30 -14.36
C ALA A 188 7.92 -18.97 -15.64
N GLN A 189 8.35 -20.00 -16.36
CA GLN A 189 9.06 -19.83 -17.64
C GLN A 189 8.22 -20.32 -18.81
N LEU A 190 8.21 -19.54 -19.90
CA LEU A 190 7.60 -19.91 -21.16
C LEU A 190 8.66 -19.98 -22.26
N ASN A 191 8.60 -21.05 -23.04
CA ASN A 191 9.40 -21.20 -24.25
C ASN A 191 8.67 -20.59 -25.45
N LEU A 192 9.28 -19.55 -26.02
CA LEU A 192 8.78 -18.78 -27.15
C LEU A 192 9.66 -18.93 -28.40
N ALA A 193 10.61 -19.88 -28.40
CA ALA A 193 11.56 -20.07 -29.51
C ALA A 193 10.87 -20.32 -30.86
N GLN A 194 9.70 -20.97 -30.86
CA GLN A 194 8.93 -21.27 -32.07
C GLN A 194 8.00 -20.14 -32.53
N LEU A 195 7.84 -19.07 -31.74
CA LEU A 195 7.05 -17.93 -32.18
C LEU A 195 7.80 -17.14 -33.26
N PRO A 196 7.12 -16.63 -34.29
CA PRO A 196 7.71 -15.65 -35.19
C PRO A 196 8.10 -14.34 -34.47
N ALA A 197 8.94 -13.53 -35.12
CA ALA A 197 9.15 -12.14 -34.72
C ALA A 197 7.83 -11.36 -34.83
N GLY A 198 7.55 -10.51 -33.84
CA GLY A 198 6.31 -9.75 -33.79
C GLY A 198 6.02 -9.14 -32.42
N THR A 199 4.94 -8.36 -32.37
CA THR A 199 4.36 -7.89 -31.11
C THR A 199 3.20 -8.80 -30.73
N TYR A 200 3.17 -9.19 -29.47
CA TYR A 200 2.16 -10.07 -28.89
C TYR A 200 1.50 -9.39 -27.69
N MET A 201 0.24 -9.73 -27.45
CA MET A 201 -0.45 -9.46 -26.20
C MET A 201 -0.47 -10.75 -25.39
N LEU A 202 0.27 -10.78 -24.29
CA LEU A 202 0.21 -11.85 -23.31
C LEU A 202 -1.03 -11.63 -22.44
N ARG A 203 -1.76 -12.71 -22.17
CA ARG A 203 -2.90 -12.79 -21.25
C ARG A 203 -2.60 -13.88 -20.23
N LEU A 204 -2.59 -13.54 -18.94
CA LEU A 204 -2.58 -14.52 -17.85
C LEU A 204 -3.96 -14.54 -17.20
N SER A 205 -4.44 -15.71 -16.80
CA SER A 205 -5.75 -15.88 -16.19
C SER A 205 -5.68 -16.94 -15.10
N ASP A 206 -6.25 -16.68 -13.93
CA ASP A 206 -6.43 -17.66 -12.84
C ASP A 206 -7.87 -18.21 -12.76
N GLY A 207 -8.71 -17.82 -13.73
CA GLY A 207 -10.13 -18.20 -13.80
C GLY A 207 -11.09 -17.21 -13.15
N GLN A 208 -10.58 -16.29 -12.30
CA GLN A 208 -11.34 -15.20 -11.69
C GLN A 208 -10.90 -13.83 -12.25
N GLN A 209 -9.59 -13.67 -12.41
CA GLN A 209 -8.89 -12.47 -12.83
C GLN A 209 -8.10 -12.72 -14.11
N VAL A 210 -7.87 -11.63 -14.84
CA VAL A 210 -7.14 -11.64 -16.10
C VAL A 210 -6.17 -10.47 -16.11
N TRP A 211 -4.91 -10.75 -16.45
CA TRP A 211 -3.86 -9.76 -16.62
C TRP A 211 -3.39 -9.75 -18.06
N HIS A 212 -3.00 -8.57 -18.55
CA HIS A 212 -2.51 -8.40 -19.91
C HIS A 212 -1.16 -7.69 -19.91
N GLN A 213 -0.26 -8.12 -20.79
CA GLN A 213 1.04 -7.47 -20.96
C GLN A 213 1.52 -7.54 -22.41
N ARG A 214 2.00 -6.41 -22.94
CA ARG A 214 2.57 -6.37 -24.29
C ARG A 214 3.98 -6.96 -24.29
N LEU A 215 4.23 -7.85 -25.24
CA LEU A 215 5.50 -8.53 -25.44
C LEU A 215 6.04 -8.23 -26.84
N LEU A 216 7.35 -7.96 -26.95
CA LEU A 216 8.05 -7.81 -28.22
C LEU A 216 9.01 -8.98 -28.42
N LYS A 217 8.89 -9.69 -29.55
CA LYS A 217 9.85 -10.69 -30.01
C LYS A 217 10.53 -10.16 -31.29
N PRO A 218 11.85 -9.93 -31.27
CA PRO A 218 12.58 -9.39 -32.41
C PRO A 218 12.77 -10.42 -33.53
#